data_AF-A0AAN6R0Y5-F1
#
_entry.id   AF-A0AAN6R0Y5-F1
#
_cell.length_a   1.000
_cell.length_b   1.000
_cell.length_c   1.000
_cell.angle_alpha   90.00
_cell.angle_beta   90.00
_cell.angle_gamma   90.00
#
_symmetry.space_group_name_H-M   'P 1'
#
loop_
_entity.id
_entity.type
_entity.pdbx_description
1 polymer ?
#
loop_
_entity_poly.entity_id
_entity_poly.type
_entity_poly.pdbx_seq_one_letter_code
_entity_poly.pdbx_strand_id
1 'polypeptide(L)'
;MFLFGFTTIMEGVVKNYSGLLAVRFFLGVFETGMIFILEGCLTVAFSFVFFFALPDFPEESKWLTSEEKDYVSARLRVDQGRSARERQITAKDVGRVLMDYKVIAAGFM
;
A
#
# COMPACT_ATOMS: atom_id res chain seq x y z
N MET A 1 1.55 14.57 -2.68
CA MET A 1 0.09 14.53 -2.78
C MET A 1 -0.62 14.48 -1.43
N PHE A 2 -0.21 13.68 -0.43
CA PHE A 2 -0.81 13.63 0.91
C PHE A 2 -0.80 14.98 1.64
N LEU A 3 0.35 15.67 1.72
CA LEU A 3 0.45 16.97 2.39
C LEU A 3 -0.31 18.09 1.64
N PHE A 4 -0.34 18.00 0.30
CA PHE A 4 -1.12 18.89 -0.55
C PHE A 4 -2.64 18.67 -0.36
N GLY A 5 -3.07 17.41 -0.29
CA GLY A 5 -4.46 17.05 0.01
C GLY A 5 -4.88 17.52 1.40
N PHE A 6 -4.03 17.34 2.41
CA PHE A 6 -4.29 17.79 3.77
C PHE A 6 -4.45 19.31 3.84
N THR A 7 -3.57 20.09 3.20
CA THR A 7 -3.68 21.55 3.16
C THR A 7 -4.93 22.03 2.43
N THR A 8 -5.32 21.37 1.34
CA THR A 8 -6.56 21.67 0.61
C THR A 8 -7.80 21.43 1.48
N ILE A 9 -7.81 20.37 2.30
CA ILE A 9 -8.92 20.08 3.24
C ILE A 9 -9.02 21.16 4.32
N MET A 10 -7.87 21.64 4.83
CA MET A 10 -7.84 22.70 5.84
C MET A 10 -8.44 24.02 5.33
N GLU A 11 -8.36 24.30 4.03
CA GLU A 11 -9.00 25.48 3.42
C GLU A 11 -10.53 25.47 3.64
N GLY A 12 -11.16 24.29 3.61
CA GLY A 12 -12.60 24.13 3.85
C GLY A 12 -13.04 24.32 5.32
N VAL A 13 -12.11 24.33 6.27
CA VAL A 13 -12.38 24.46 7.72
C VAL A 13 -12.06 25.87 8.23
N VAL A 14 -11.27 26.65 7.49
CA VAL A 14 -10.85 28.00 7.87
C VAL A 14 -12.02 29.00 7.76
N LYS A 15 -12.21 29.80 8.83
CA LYS A 15 -13.25 30.84 8.91
C LYS A 15 -12.70 32.25 9.12
N ASN A 16 -11.38 32.44 9.06
CA ASN A 16 -10.72 33.72 9.30
C ASN A 16 -9.67 34.03 8.22
N TYR A 17 -9.44 35.32 7.96
CA TYR A 17 -8.53 35.77 6.90
C TYR A 17 -7.07 35.34 7.16
N SER A 18 -6.65 35.35 8.42
CA SER A 18 -5.30 34.94 8.83
C SER A 18 -5.03 33.46 8.53
N GLY A 19 -5.98 32.57 8.84
CA GLY A 19 -5.90 31.14 8.54
C GLY A 19 -5.92 30.87 7.05
N LEU A 20 -6.65 31.66 6.26
CA LEU A 20 -6.70 31.50 4.81
C LEU A 20 -5.34 31.82 4.19
N LEU A 21 -4.69 32.88 4.67
CA LEU A 21 -3.37 33.30 4.20
C LEU A 21 -2.28 32.29 4.58
N ALA A 22 -2.36 31.71 5.78
CA ALA A 22 -1.48 30.63 6.21
C ALA A 22 -1.62 29.39 5.31
N VAL A 23 -2.86 28.93 5.05
CA VAL A 23 -3.12 27.78 4.19
C VAL A 23 -2.61 28.03 2.76
N ARG A 24 -2.84 29.22 2.19
CA ARG A 24 -2.32 29.58 0.85
C ARG A 24 -0.80 29.62 0.78
N PHE A 25 -0.12 30.08 1.83
CA PHE A 25 1.34 30.05 1.91
C PHE A 25 1.87 28.61 1.90
N PHE A 26 1.30 27.74 2.74
CA PHE A 26 1.68 26.33 2.76
C PHE A 26 1.35 25.62 1.44
N LEU A 27 0.22 25.94 0.80
CA LEU A 27 -0.14 25.40 -0.51
C LEU A 27 0.93 25.73 -1.56
N GLY A 28 1.42 26.98 -1.62
CA GLY A 28 2.48 27.37 -2.56
C GLY A 28 3.86 26.77 -2.24
N VAL A 29 4.19 26.61 -0.96
CA VAL A 29 5.42 25.89 -0.54
C VAL A 29 5.36 24.42 -0.95
N PHE A 30 4.20 23.80 -0.84
CA PHE A 30 3.99 22.42 -1.29
C PHE A 30 3.92 22.32 -2.82
N GLU A 31 3.35 23.27 -3.54
CA GLU A 31 3.33 23.25 -5.01
C GLU A 31 4.76 23.28 -5.62
N THR A 32 5.71 23.89 -4.92
CA THR A 32 7.13 23.79 -5.27
C THR A 32 7.59 22.33 -5.12
N GLY A 33 8.33 21.79 -6.09
CA GLY A 33 8.68 20.35 -6.27
C GLY A 33 9.29 19.57 -5.09
N MET A 34 9.41 20.18 -3.90
CA MET A 34 9.74 19.56 -2.62
C MET A 34 8.69 18.53 -2.13
N ILE A 35 7.46 18.53 -2.68
CA ILE A 35 6.44 17.50 -2.35
C ILE A 35 6.98 16.08 -2.53
N PHE A 36 7.70 15.80 -3.62
CA PHE A 36 8.06 14.42 -3.96
C PHE A 36 9.08 13.82 -2.97
N ILE A 37 10.00 14.64 -2.47
CA ILE A 37 11.03 14.19 -1.54
C ILE A 37 10.44 13.98 -0.15
N LEU A 38 9.67 14.96 0.35
CA LEU A 38 9.12 14.92 1.71
C LEU A 38 8.07 13.82 1.86
N GLU A 39 7.22 13.63 0.84
CA GLU A 39 6.23 12.55 0.84
C GLU A 39 6.84 11.19 0.56
N GLY A 40 7.81 11.12 -0.37
CA GLY A 40 8.57 9.90 -0.62
C GLY A 40 9.23 9.39 0.65
N CYS A 41 9.91 10.25 1.41
CA CYS A 41 10.50 9.88 2.69
C CYS A 41 9.47 9.35 3.70
N LEU A 42 8.28 9.94 3.76
CA LEU A 42 7.22 9.46 4.65
C LEU A 42 6.73 8.06 4.22
N THR A 43 6.51 7.82 2.92
CA THR A 43 6.12 6.48 2.43
C THR A 43 7.20 5.43 2.69
N VAL A 44 8.47 5.79 2.52
CA VAL A 44 9.61 4.92 2.83
C VAL A 44 9.65 4.59 4.31
N ALA A 45 9.46 5.58 5.19
CA ALA A 45 9.38 5.35 6.64
C ALA A 45 8.22 4.41 7.02
N PHE A 46 7.04 4.59 6.43
CA PHE A 46 5.93 3.66 6.63
C PHE A 46 6.24 2.27 6.07
N SER A 47 6.92 2.15 4.93
CA SER A 47 7.35 0.86 4.40
C SER A 47 8.24 0.10 5.38
N PHE A 48 9.14 0.78 6.10
CA PHE A 48 9.93 0.15 7.15
C PHE A 48 9.05 -0.34 8.31
N VAL A 49 8.06 0.43 8.75
CA VAL A 49 7.13 0.00 9.80
C VAL A 49 6.31 -1.21 9.34
N PHE A 50 5.77 -1.17 8.13
CA PHE A 50 4.98 -2.26 7.56
C PHE A 50 5.79 -3.53 7.38
N PHE A 51 7.07 -3.43 7.00
CA PHE A 51 7.98 -4.56 6.91
C PHE A 51 8.11 -5.33 8.24
N PHE A 52 8.03 -4.63 9.39
CA PHE A 52 8.09 -5.29 10.70
C PHE A 52 6.72 -5.64 11.28
N ALA A 53 5.68 -4.89 10.93
CA ALA A 53 4.35 -5.04 11.52
C ALA A 53 3.46 -6.04 10.77
N LEU A 54 3.64 -6.21 9.45
CA LEU A 54 2.74 -6.97 8.60
C LEU A 54 3.35 -8.35 8.28
N PRO A 55 2.82 -9.44 8.87
CA PRO A 55 3.30 -10.79 8.60
C PRO A 55 2.77 -11.28 7.24
N ASP A 56 3.61 -11.97 6.47
CA ASP A 56 3.21 -12.55 5.17
C ASP A 56 2.23 -13.72 5.31
N PHE A 57 2.25 -14.41 6.47
CA PHE A 57 1.34 -15.53 6.77
C PHE A 57 0.68 -15.38 8.15
N PRO A 58 -0.57 -15.85 8.31
CA PRO A 58 -1.29 -15.80 9.59
C PRO A 58 -0.57 -16.56 10.71
N GLU A 59 0.25 -17.56 10.36
CA GLU A 59 1.05 -18.35 11.30
C GLU A 59 2.18 -17.52 11.96
N GLU A 60 2.83 -16.65 11.17
CA GLU A 60 3.97 -15.79 11.56
C GLU A 60 3.54 -14.51 12.31
N SER A 61 2.23 -14.32 12.40
CA SER A 61 1.56 -13.20 13.02
C SER A 61 1.89 -13.07 14.51
N LYS A 62 2.46 -11.92 14.92
CA LYS A 62 2.88 -11.68 16.32
C LYS A 62 1.76 -11.15 17.23
N TRP A 63 0.68 -10.66 16.64
CA TRP A 63 -0.47 -10.01 17.30
C TRP A 63 -1.74 -10.88 17.41
N LEU A 64 -1.85 -12.01 16.70
CA LEU A 64 -3.04 -12.88 16.74
C LEU A 64 -2.91 -13.94 17.84
N THR A 65 -4.02 -14.26 18.51
CA THR A 65 -4.09 -15.42 19.40
C THR A 65 -4.12 -16.73 18.62
N SER A 66 -3.77 -17.85 19.27
CA SER A 66 -3.68 -19.16 18.62
C SER A 66 -5.00 -19.58 17.96
N GLU A 67 -6.15 -19.31 18.60
CA GLU A 67 -7.48 -19.62 18.04
C GLU A 67 -7.81 -18.78 16.81
N GLU A 68 -7.46 -17.49 16.83
CA GLU A 68 -7.67 -16.59 15.68
C GLU A 68 -6.79 -16.98 14.49
N LYS A 69 -5.56 -17.43 14.75
CA LYS A 69 -4.65 -17.93 13.70
C LYS A 69 -5.22 -19.18 13.03
N ASP A 70 -5.79 -20.10 13.79
CA ASP A 70 -6.38 -21.32 13.26
C ASP A 70 -7.64 -21.02 12.44
N TYR A 71 -8.49 -20.10 12.90
CA TYR A 71 -9.64 -19.65 12.12
C TYR A 71 -9.24 -18.97 10.79
N VAL A 72 -8.29 -18.04 10.85
CA VAL A 72 -7.82 -17.31 9.66
C VAL A 72 -7.10 -18.24 8.69
N SER A 73 -6.29 -19.18 9.17
CA SER A 73 -5.62 -20.17 8.32
C SER A 73 -6.61 -21.15 7.69
N ALA A 74 -7.63 -21.60 8.44
CA ALA A 74 -8.70 -22.44 7.90
C ALA A 74 -9.49 -21.70 6.83
N ARG A 75 -9.81 -20.41 7.05
CA ARG A 75 -10.48 -19.58 6.07
C ARG A 75 -9.63 -19.36 4.82
N LEU A 76 -8.35 -19.04 4.99
CA LEU A 76 -7.41 -18.83 3.89
C LEU A 76 -7.25 -20.10 3.03
N ARG A 77 -7.28 -21.29 3.64
CA ARG A 77 -7.28 -22.58 2.92
C ARG A 77 -8.53 -22.79 2.07
N VAL A 78 -9.68 -22.28 2.50
CA VAL A 78 -10.93 -22.34 1.74
C VAL A 78 -10.92 -21.36 0.56
N ASP A 79 -10.41 -20.14 0.76
CA ASP A 79 -10.43 -19.08 -0.26
C ASP A 79 -9.27 -19.17 -1.27
N GLN A 80 -8.06 -19.56 -0.86
CA GLN A 80 -6.86 -19.62 -1.72
C GLN A 80 -6.35 -21.05 -2.03
N GLY A 81 -6.99 -22.10 -1.52
CA GLY A 81 -6.50 -23.48 -1.65
C GLY A 81 -5.25 -23.74 -0.77
N ARG A 82 -4.40 -24.70 -1.15
CA ARG A 82 -3.12 -24.94 -0.43
C ARG A 82 -2.24 -23.70 -0.55
N SER A 83 -1.88 -23.10 0.59
CA SER A 83 -1.10 -21.88 0.72
C SER A 83 0.03 -21.79 -0.32
N ALA A 84 0.18 -20.62 -0.94
CA ALA A 84 1.20 -20.30 -1.96
C ALA A 84 2.66 -20.62 -1.55
N ARG A 85 2.90 -20.97 -0.29
CA ARG A 85 4.17 -21.50 0.23
C ARG A 85 4.55 -22.87 -0.36
N GLU A 86 3.59 -23.70 -0.76
CA GLU A 86 3.87 -25.03 -1.36
C GLU A 86 4.22 -25.00 -2.85
N ARG A 87 3.94 -23.90 -3.57
CA ARG A 87 4.17 -23.79 -5.01
C ARG A 87 5.25 -22.75 -5.31
N GLN A 88 6.52 -23.14 -5.23
CA GLN A 88 7.60 -22.29 -5.70
C GLN A 88 7.44 -22.02 -7.19
N ILE A 89 7.35 -20.73 -7.56
CA ILE A 89 7.26 -20.31 -8.96
C ILE A 89 8.56 -20.71 -9.65
N THR A 90 8.46 -21.69 -10.54
CA THR A 90 9.62 -22.14 -11.32
C THR A 90 9.76 -21.28 -12.57
N ALA A 91 10.98 -21.12 -13.10
CA ALA A 91 11.22 -20.40 -14.36
C ALA A 91 10.36 -20.92 -15.54
N LYS A 92 9.97 -22.21 -15.51
CA LYS A 92 9.04 -22.81 -16.46
C LYS A 92 7.62 -22.26 -16.36
N ASP A 93 7.16 -21.92 -15.16
CA ASP A 93 5.84 -21.32 -14.96
C ASP A 93 5.83 -19.87 -15.44
N VAL A 94 6.92 -19.12 -15.23
CA VAL A 94 7.09 -17.77 -15.80
C VAL A 94 7.02 -17.80 -17.33
N GLY A 95 7.77 -18.72 -17.97
CA GLY A 95 7.72 -18.89 -19.42
C GLY A 95 6.33 -19.29 -19.94
N ARG A 96 5.59 -20.12 -19.19
CA ARG A 96 4.23 -20.52 -19.54
C ARG A 96 3.24 -19.36 -19.47
N VAL A 97 3.37 -18.49 -18.46
CA VAL A 97 2.51 -17.30 -18.29
C VAL A 97 2.81 -16.25 -19.37
N LEU A 98 4.09 -16.02 -19.70
CA LEU A 98 4.47 -15.06 -20.73
C LEU A 98 4.01 -15.47 -22.14
N MET A 99 3.89 -16.78 -22.41
CA MET A 99 3.35 -17.29 -23.68
C MET A 99 1.84 -17.55 -23.65
N ASP A 100 1.15 -17.21 -22.55
CA ASP A 100 -0.30 -17.34 -22.49
C ASP A 100 -0.95 -16.28 -23.40
N TYR A 101 -1.70 -16.72 -24.41
CA TYR A 101 -2.35 -15.83 -25.36
C TYR A 101 -3.30 -14.82 -24.68
N LYS A 102 -3.88 -15.18 -23.52
CA LYS A 102 -4.75 -14.28 -22.76
C LYS A 102 -3.95 -13.16 -22.11
N VAL A 103 -2.77 -13.47 -21.59
CA VAL A 103 -1.86 -12.48 -20.99
C VAL A 103 -1.32 -11.55 -22.07
N ILE A 104 -0.95 -12.08 -23.23
CA ILE A 104 -0.50 -11.27 -24.37
C ILE A 104 -1.62 -10.37 -24.90
N ALA A 105 -2.83 -10.92 -25.10
CA ALA A 105 -3.97 -10.15 -25.57
C ALA A 105 -4.41 -9.08 -24.57
N ALA A 106 -4.40 -9.39 -23.26
CA ALA A 106 -4.73 -8.44 -22.20
C ALA A 106 -3.66 -7.34 -22.05
N GLY A 107 -2.39 -7.63 -22.32
CA GLY A 107 -1.33 -6.62 -22.30
C GLY A 107 -1.34 -5.66 -23.50
N PHE A 108 -2.06 -6.00 -24.57
CA PHE A 108 -2.23 -5.16 -25.76
C PHE A 108 -3.56 -4.38 -25.78
N MET A 109 -4.47 -4.65 -24.84
CA MET A 109 -5.69 -3.86 -24.58
C MET A 109 -5.41 -2.75 -23.57
#